data_AF-A0A0G1TZH4-F1
#
_entry.id   AF-A0A0G1TZH4-F1
#
_cell.length_a   1.000
_cell.length_b   1.000
_cell.length_c   1.000
_cell.angle_alpha   90.00
_cell.angle_beta   90.00
_cell.angle_gamma   90.00
#
_symmetry.space_group_name_H-M   'P 1'
#
loop_
_entity.id
_entity.type
_entity.pdbx_description
1 polymer ?
#
loop_
_entity_poly.entity_id
_entity_poly.type
_entity_poly.pdbx_seq_one_letter_code
_entity_poly.pdbx_strand_id
1 'polypeptide(L)'
;MKFVLRAMVLALLWGMVGYTIFYIDPASIANLVVEGLYLPFLGLVFVATLYSLSLLFRSLGKALFVSVLIILLLTTGILGYFNWFLGLVVLLIIVIVLFGNRR
;
A
#
# COMPACT_ATOMS: atom_id res chain seq x y z
N MET A 1 -0.80 -1.87 -27.17
CA MET A 1 0.47 -1.60 -26.46
C MET A 1 0.32 -1.00 -25.05
N LYS A 2 -0.55 0.00 -24.81
CA LYS A 2 -0.66 0.66 -23.48
C LYS A 2 -1.07 -0.27 -22.32
N PHE A 3 -1.91 -1.28 -22.57
CA PHE A 3 -2.34 -2.23 -21.53
C PHE A 3 -1.21 -3.18 -21.10
N VAL A 4 -0.48 -3.75 -22.07
CA VAL A 4 0.66 -4.65 -21.81
C VAL A 4 1.72 -3.94 -20.98
N LEU A 5 2.08 -2.71 -21.32
CA LEU A 5 3.05 -1.93 -20.55
C LEU A 5 2.59 -1.70 -19.10
N ARG A 6 1.31 -1.36 -18.89
CA ARG A 6 0.75 -1.17 -17.54
C ARG A 6 0.77 -2.47 -16.73
N ALA A 7 0.44 -3.60 -17.36
CA ALA A 7 0.47 -4.91 -16.73
C ALA A 7 1.91 -5.32 -16.36
N MET A 8 2.90 -5.05 -17.23
CA MET A 8 4.32 -5.30 -16.93
C MET A 8 4.81 -4.47 -15.75
N VAL A 9 4.47 -3.18 -15.69
CA VAL A 9 4.82 -2.32 -14.56
C VAL A 9 4.19 -2.81 -13.25
N LEU A 10 2.91 -3.21 -13.30
CA LEU A 10 2.23 -3.82 -12.15
C LEU A 10 2.93 -5.09 -11.66
N ALA A 11 3.25 -6.00 -12.59
CA ALA A 11 3.92 -7.25 -12.28
C ALA A 11 5.33 -7.01 -11.70
N LEU A 12 6.06 -6.02 -12.22
CA LEU A 12 7.38 -5.64 -11.69
C LEU A 12 7.27 -5.04 -10.29
N LEU A 13 6.35 -4.11 -10.05
CA LEU A 13 6.17 -3.48 -8.74
C LEU A 13 5.79 -4.51 -7.66
N TRP A 14 4.80 -5.36 -7.93
CA TRP A 14 4.40 -6.41 -7.00
C TRP A 14 5.44 -7.53 -6.90
N GLY A 15 6.19 -7.81 -7.98
CA GLY A 15 7.33 -8.72 -7.96
C GLY A 15 8.45 -8.22 -7.04
N MET A 16 8.75 -6.92 -7.05
CA MET A 16 9.71 -6.31 -6.12
C MET A 16 9.21 -6.38 -4.67
N VAL A 17 7.91 -6.18 -4.43
CA VAL A 17 7.30 -6.33 -3.09
C VAL A 17 7.43 -7.78 -2.61
N GLY A 18 7.10 -8.76 -3.47
CA GLY A 18 7.29 -10.18 -3.13
C GLY A 18 8.75 -10.52 -2.88
N TYR A 19 9.66 -10.04 -3.72
CA TYR A 19 11.10 -10.26 -3.56
C TYR A 19 11.61 -9.73 -2.22
N THR A 20 11.20 -8.52 -1.82
CA THR A 20 11.57 -7.94 -0.52
C THR A 20 11.04 -8.77 0.66
N ILE A 21 9.83 -9.33 0.56
CA ILE A 21 9.25 -10.16 1.64
C ILE A 21 9.98 -11.50 1.79
N PHE A 22 10.32 -12.16 0.68
CA PHE A 22 10.84 -13.54 0.72
C PHE A 22 12.37 -13.64 0.83
N TYR A 23 13.09 -12.68 0.24
CA TYR A 23 14.54 -12.82 0.04
C TYR A 23 15.38 -11.79 0.78
N ILE A 24 14.79 -10.70 1.24
CA ILE A 24 15.53 -9.64 1.93
C ILE A 24 15.30 -9.82 3.43
N ASP A 25 16.40 -10.03 4.16
CA ASP A 25 16.37 -10.10 5.61
C ASP A 25 15.83 -8.77 6.16
N PRO A 26 14.76 -8.78 6.98
CA PRO A 26 14.20 -7.58 7.57
C PRO A 26 15.27 -6.70 8.23
N ALA A 27 16.27 -7.29 8.88
CA ALA A 27 17.36 -6.54 9.53
C ALA A 27 18.15 -5.65 8.54
N SER A 28 18.24 -6.04 7.27
CA SER A 28 18.97 -5.30 6.23
C SER A 28 18.21 -4.09 5.68
N ILE A 29 16.90 -4.03 5.88
CA ILE A 29 15.99 -2.93 5.44
C ILE A 29 15.34 -2.21 6.61
N ALA A 30 15.73 -2.57 7.83
CA ALA A 30 15.31 -1.89 9.05
C ALA A 30 15.76 -0.43 9.02
N ASN A 31 14.87 0.48 9.42
CA ASN A 31 15.29 1.87 9.54
C ASN A 31 16.30 2.06 10.66
N LEU A 32 17.24 2.95 10.37
CA LEU A 32 18.14 3.54 11.35
C LEU A 32 17.42 4.58 12.24
N VAL A 33 16.26 5.10 11.81
CA VAL A 33 15.54 6.19 12.50
C VAL A 33 14.44 5.69 13.44
N VAL A 34 13.74 4.62 13.08
CA VAL A 34 12.68 4.00 13.90
C VAL A 34 12.87 2.49 13.89
N GLU A 35 13.30 1.95 15.02
CA GLU A 35 13.53 0.51 15.18
C GLU A 35 12.25 -0.29 14.86
N GLY A 36 12.43 -1.38 14.11
CA GLY A 36 11.33 -2.25 13.67
C GLY A 36 10.50 -1.74 12.49
N LEU A 37 10.73 -0.52 12.00
CA LEU A 37 9.97 0.07 10.90
C LEU A 37 10.76 -0.03 9.58
N TYR A 38 10.16 -0.62 8.55
CA TYR A 38 10.81 -0.86 7.26
C TYR A 38 10.34 0.20 6.22
N LEU A 39 10.82 1.45 6.33
CA LEU A 39 10.37 2.55 5.42
C LEU A 39 10.63 2.25 3.93
N PRO A 40 11.77 1.67 3.51
CA PRO A 40 11.98 1.33 2.10
C PRO A 40 10.92 0.37 1.57
N PHE A 41 10.55 -0.63 2.39
CA PHE A 41 9.48 -1.58 2.07
C PHE A 41 8.11 -0.90 2.02
N LEU A 42 7.77 -0.08 3.02
CA LEU A 42 6.50 0.65 3.04
C LEU A 42 6.37 1.62 1.85
N GLY A 43 7.46 2.28 1.45
CA GLY A 43 7.50 3.12 0.26
C GLY A 43 7.26 2.34 -1.02
N LEU A 44 7.86 1.16 -1.15
CA LEU A 44 7.63 0.25 -2.29
C LEU A 44 6.16 -0.21 -2.35
N VAL A 45 5.60 -0.63 -1.22
CA VAL A 45 4.17 -1.01 -1.11
C VAL A 45 3.27 0.17 -1.44
N PHE A 46 3.62 1.39 -1.01
CA PHE A 46 2.86 2.60 -1.31
C PHE A 46 2.80 2.86 -2.81
N VAL A 47 3.94 2.79 -3.50
CA VAL A 47 4.00 3.01 -4.96
C VAL A 47 3.23 1.90 -5.70
N ALA A 48 3.39 0.64 -5.30
CA ALA A 48 2.69 -0.49 -5.90
C ALA A 48 1.16 -0.36 -5.74
N THR A 49 0.69 -0.04 -4.53
CA THR A 49 -0.74 0.15 -4.23
C THR A 49 -1.30 1.37 -4.95
N LEU A 50 -0.61 2.52 -4.90
CA LEU A 50 -1.01 3.73 -5.60
C LEU A 50 -1.18 3.49 -7.11
N TYR A 51 -0.20 2.85 -7.73
CA TYR A 51 -0.27 2.54 -9.16
C TYR A 51 -1.47 1.63 -9.47
N SER A 52 -1.64 0.55 -8.69
CA SER A 52 -2.75 -0.41 -8.84
C SER A 52 -4.11 0.28 -8.71
N LEU A 53 -4.30 1.08 -7.66
CA LEU A 53 -5.55 1.76 -7.37
C LEU A 53 -5.83 2.91 -8.33
N SER A 54 -4.80 3.59 -8.84
CA SER A 54 -4.96 4.64 -9.85
C SER A 54 -5.54 4.09 -11.16
N LEU A 55 -5.13 2.86 -11.52
CA LEU A 55 -5.66 2.15 -12.68
C LEU A 55 -7.10 1.66 -12.45
N LEU A 56 -7.38 1.17 -11.24
CA LEU A 56 -8.71 0.65 -10.88
C LEU A 56 -9.76 1.76 -10.78
N PHE A 57 -9.46 2.84 -10.04
CA PHE A 57 -10.40 3.92 -9.76
C PHE A 57 -10.42 5.01 -10.83
N ARG A 58 -9.44 5.02 -11.73
CA ARG A 58 -9.24 6.08 -12.74
C ARG A 58 -9.18 7.50 -12.11
N SER A 59 -8.81 7.59 -10.83
CA SER A 59 -8.72 8.82 -10.05
C SER A 59 -7.50 8.76 -9.15
N LEU A 60 -6.55 9.68 -9.39
CA LEU A 60 -5.31 9.79 -8.61
C LEU A 60 -5.61 10.18 -7.16
N GLY A 61 -6.56 11.09 -6.92
CA GLY A 61 -6.94 11.52 -5.57
C GLY A 61 -7.49 10.38 -4.71
N LYS A 62 -8.43 9.59 -5.24
CA LYS A 62 -8.97 8.42 -4.53
C LYS A 62 -7.89 7.37 -4.29
N ALA A 63 -7.05 7.11 -5.30
CA ALA A 63 -5.96 6.16 -5.18
C ALA A 63 -4.92 6.57 -4.12
N LEU A 64 -4.54 7.85 -4.09
CA LEU A 64 -3.65 8.41 -3.06
C LEU A 64 -4.23 8.20 -1.66
N PHE A 65 -5.47 8.62 -1.45
CA PHE A 65 -6.11 8.53 -0.13
C PHE A 65 -6.18 7.08 0.38
N VAL A 66 -6.63 6.15 -0.46
CA VAL A 66 -6.71 4.73 -0.09
C VAL A 66 -5.33 4.13 0.14
N SER A 67 -4.33 4.49 -0.67
CA SER A 67 -2.95 3.97 -0.48
C SER A 67 -2.34 4.47 0.83
N VAL A 68 -2.55 5.74 1.18
CA VAL A 68 -2.12 6.29 2.48
C VAL A 68 -2.77 5.52 3.64
N LEU A 69 -4.08 5.24 3.56
CA LEU A 69 -4.77 4.46 4.59
C LEU A 69 -4.20 3.05 4.74
N ILE A 70 -3.89 2.37 3.63
CA ILE A 70 -3.27 1.04 3.65
C ILE A 70 -1.91 1.09 4.35
N ILE A 71 -1.06 2.08 4.03
CA ILE A 71 0.25 2.23 4.66
C ILE A 71 0.13 2.55 6.15
N LEU A 72 -0.79 3.42 6.54
CA LEU A 72 -1.06 3.69 7.96
C LEU A 72 -1.51 2.43 8.70
N LEU A 73 -2.36 1.61 8.08
CA LEU A 73 -2.81 0.36 8.66
C LEU A 73 -1.65 -0.65 8.81
N LEU A 74 -0.80 -0.78 7.79
CA LEU A 74 0.39 -1.63 7.86
C LEU A 74 1.37 -1.14 8.93
N THR A 75 1.57 0.18 9.04
CA THR A 75 2.47 0.78 10.03
C THR A 75 1.97 0.55 11.45
N THR A 76 0.67 0.71 11.70
CA THR A 76 0.08 0.38 13.02
C THR A 76 0.14 -1.10 13.33
N GLY A 77 0.04 -1.97 12.31
CA GLY A 77 0.33 -3.41 12.38
C GLY A 77 1.74 -3.71 12.87
N ILE A 78 2.74 -3.14 12.20
CA ILE A 78 4.16 -3.35 12.52
C ILE A 78 4.49 -2.86 13.93
N LEU A 79 3.94 -1.71 14.33
CA LEU A 79 4.17 -1.13 15.65
C LEU A 79 3.40 -1.82 16.78
N GLY A 80 2.57 -2.84 16.48
CA GLY A 80 1.80 -3.57 17.48
C GLY A 80 0.57 -2.83 18.03
N TYR A 81 0.22 -1.67 17.46
CA TYR A 81 -0.99 -0.91 17.82
C TYR A 81 -2.23 -1.32 17.03
N PHE A 82 -2.11 -2.34 16.18
CA PHE A 82 -3.22 -2.79 15.36
C PHE A 82 -4.34 -3.41 16.20
N ASN A 83 -5.55 -2.92 15.95
CA ASN A 83 -6.78 -3.48 16.47
C ASN A 83 -7.66 -3.86 15.28
N TRP A 84 -8.30 -5.03 15.33
CA TRP A 84 -9.26 -5.48 14.32
C TRP A 84 -10.36 -4.43 14.05
N PHE A 85 -10.74 -3.66 15.08
CA PHE A 85 -11.68 -2.54 14.95
C PHE A 85 -11.14 -1.43 14.04
N LEU A 86 -9.86 -1.07 14.15
CA LEU A 86 -9.22 -0.08 13.26
C LEU A 86 -9.22 -0.58 11.81
N GLY A 87 -8.99 -1.88 11.60
CA GLY A 87 -9.10 -2.51 10.28
C GLY A 87 -10.49 -2.35 9.67
N LEU A 88 -11.55 -2.61 10.46
CA LEU A 88 -12.93 -2.41 10.00
C LEU A 88 -13.25 -0.95 9.68
N VAL A 89 -12.80 0.00 10.53
CA VAL A 89 -13.00 1.43 10.30
C VAL A 89 -12.33 1.89 9.00
N VAL A 90 -11.08 1.49 8.76
CA VAL A 90 -10.37 1.81 7.51
C VAL A 90 -11.10 1.23 6.30
N LEU A 91 -11.59 0.00 6.38
CA LEU A 91 -12.34 -0.64 5.31
C LEU A 91 -13.65 0.12 5.00
N LEU A 92 -14.36 0.57 6.05
CA LEU A 92 -15.58 1.36 5.93
C LEU A 92 -15.31 2.74 5.30
N ILE A 93 -14.23 3.41 5.70
CA ILE A 93 -13.78 4.67 5.09
C ILE A 93 -13.47 4.49 3.61
N ILE A 94 -12.76 3.41 3.23
CA ILE A 94 -12.47 3.10 1.83
C ILE A 94 -13.77 2.93 1.04
N VAL A 95 -14.72 2.15 1.55
CA VAL A 95 -16.04 1.97 0.91
C VAL A 95 -16.75 3.33 0.72
N ILE A 96 -16.77 4.19 1.74
CA ILE A 96 -17.37 5.53 1.65
C ILE A 96 -16.68 6.36 0.56
N VAL A 97 -15.35 6.39 0.51
CA VAL A 97 -14.61 7.18 -0.50
C VAL A 97 -14.84 6.65 -1.93
N LEU A 98 -14.99 5.34 -2.07
CA LEU A 98 -15.23 4.72 -3.37
C LEU A 98 -16.65 4.98 -3.88
N PHE A 99 -17.67 4.81 -3.01
CA PHE A 99 -19.08 4.82 -3.40
C PHE A 99 -19.83 6.11 -3.05
N GLY A 100 -19.37 6.89 -2.09
CA GLY A 100 -20.01 8.12 -1.62
C GLY A 100 -19.97 9.26 -2.64
N ASN A 101 -19.06 9.23 -3.60
CA ASN A 101 -18.89 10.28 -4.62
C ASN A 101 -19.69 10.02 -5.91
N ARG A 102 -20.78 9.25 -5.84
CA ARG A 102 -21.72 8.97 -6.96
C ARG A 102 -23.01 9.83 -6.90
N ARG A 103 -22.99 10.96 -6.20
CA ARG A 103 -24.06 11.96 -6.23
C ARG A 103 -23.54 13.25 -6.83
#